data_AF-A0A9P5TX16-F1
#
_entry.id   AF-A0A9P5TX16-F1
#
_cell.length_a   1.000
_cell.length_b   1.000
_cell.length_c   1.000
_cell.angle_alpha   90.00
_cell.angle_beta   90.00
_cell.angle_gamma   90.00
#
_symmetry.space_group_name_H-M   'P 1'
#
loop_
_entity.id
_entity.type
_entity.pdbx_description
1 polymer ?
#
loop_
_entity_poly.entity_id
_entity_poly.type
_entity_poly.pdbx_seq_one_letter_code
_entity_poly.pdbx_strand_id
1 'polypeptide(L)'
;MDRSFERDIIPMACSLGLSLAPWGVLAGGKLCTNEEEQRRRASGEKGRTMTGDWERTEEEVKMSCVLEKVAKDIGAKIAIAYVMQKTPYVFPIIGGRKIENLKDNLEALDLTLLEEQIKELKDVVPFDVGFPANFIVSLLNWKLLMKEFHWT
;
A
#
# COMPACT_ATOMS: atom_id res chain seq x y z
N MET A 1 -3.58 -0.30 2.55
CA MET A 1 -2.11 -0.19 2.52
C MET A 1 -1.76 1.20 3.04
N ASP A 2 -0.99 1.29 4.12
CA ASP A 2 -0.57 2.57 4.70
C ASP A 2 0.61 3.14 3.91
N ARG A 3 0.53 4.43 3.56
CA ARG A 3 1.51 5.16 2.74
C ARG A 3 2.25 6.26 3.50
N SER A 4 2.13 6.32 4.82
CA SER A 4 2.76 7.33 5.68
C SER A 4 4.28 7.44 5.50
N PHE A 5 4.96 6.34 5.14
CA PHE A 5 6.39 6.34 4.81
C PHE A 5 6.76 7.30 3.67
N GLU A 6 5.85 7.54 2.73
CA GLU A 6 6.08 8.41 1.58
C GLU A 6 6.22 9.89 1.95
N ARG A 7 5.79 10.30 3.16
CA ARG A 7 5.86 11.70 3.62
C ARG A 7 7.29 12.14 3.87
N ASP A 8 7.93 11.50 4.85
CA ASP A 8 9.21 11.94 5.41
C ASP A 8 10.23 10.81 5.51
N ILE A 9 9.77 9.58 5.77
CA ILE A 9 10.66 8.43 6.03
C ILE A 9 11.43 8.03 4.78
N ILE A 10 10.74 7.88 3.63
CA ILE A 10 11.39 7.55 2.36
C ILE A 10 12.37 8.66 1.95
N PRO A 11 11.97 9.95 1.89
CA PRO A 11 12.90 11.04 1.56
C PRO A 11 14.13 11.09 2.47
N MET A 12 13.94 10.93 3.78
CA MET A 12 15.02 10.91 4.76
C MET A 12 15.93 9.69 4.61
N ALA A 13 15.38 8.49 4.41
CA ALA A 13 16.18 7.30 4.18
C ALA A 13 17.04 7.44 2.91
N CYS A 14 16.48 8.02 1.84
CA CYS A 14 17.22 8.29 0.61
C CYS A 14 18.36 9.29 0.84
N SER A 15 18.11 10.37 1.58
CA SER A 15 19.13 11.41 1.83
C SER A 15 20.27 10.93 2.74
N LEU A 16 19.99 9.99 3.64
CA LEU A 16 20.96 9.42 4.57
C LEU A 16 21.60 8.11 4.09
N GLY A 17 21.23 7.60 2.91
CA GLY A 17 21.73 6.32 2.39
C GLY A 17 21.30 5.12 3.23
N LEU A 18 20.12 5.17 3.85
CA LEU A 18 19.56 4.11 4.68
C LEU A 18 18.66 3.18 3.88
N SER A 19 18.67 1.89 4.23
CA SER A 19 17.72 0.89 3.73
C SER A 19 16.43 0.89 4.55
N LEU A 20 15.33 0.46 3.93
CA LEU A 20 14.03 0.33 4.58
C LEU A 20 13.63 -1.14 4.74
N ALA A 21 13.10 -1.51 5.91
CA ALA A 21 12.52 -2.83 6.16
C ALA A 21 11.05 -2.72 6.63
N PRO A 22 10.12 -2.31 5.73
CA PRO A 22 8.74 -2.08 6.11
C PRO A 22 8.04 -3.39 6.46
N TRP A 23 7.18 -3.36 7.48
CA TRP A 23 6.31 -4.47 7.85
C TRP A 23 4.86 -4.14 7.50
N GLY A 24 3.98 -5.15 7.52
CA GLY A 24 2.54 -4.92 7.27
C GLY A 24 2.17 -4.67 5.81
N VAL A 25 3.08 -4.92 4.85
CA VAL A 25 2.87 -4.67 3.41
C VAL A 25 1.66 -5.40 2.82
N LEU A 26 1.27 -6.54 3.40
CA LEU A 26 0.10 -7.33 3.03
C LEU A 26 -1.14 -7.06 3.92
N ALA A 27 -1.13 -6.00 4.72
CA ALA A 27 -2.21 -5.64 5.65
C ALA A 27 -2.66 -6.81 6.54
N GLY A 28 -1.71 -7.57 7.10
CA GLY A 28 -2.05 -8.74 7.93
C GLY A 28 -2.63 -9.95 7.17
N GLY A 29 -2.43 -10.00 5.85
CA GLY A 29 -2.97 -11.05 4.96
C GLY A 29 -4.35 -10.72 4.40
N LYS A 30 -4.77 -9.46 4.50
CA LYS A 30 -6.06 -8.95 4.02
C LYS A 30 -6.07 -8.61 2.54
N LEU A 31 -4.92 -8.46 1.88
CA LEU A 31 -4.87 -8.27 0.43
C LEU A 31 -5.06 -9.62 -0.27
N CYS A 32 -6.29 -10.10 -0.29
CA CYS A 32 -6.68 -11.40 -0.87
C CYS A 32 -7.97 -11.28 -1.69
N THR A 33 -8.26 -12.34 -2.46
CA THR A 33 -9.46 -12.39 -3.30
C THR A 33 -10.74 -12.48 -2.47
N ASN A 34 -11.85 -12.08 -3.09
CA ASN A 34 -13.19 -12.24 -2.49
C ASN A 34 -13.48 -13.72 -2.19
N GLU A 35 -13.08 -14.62 -3.08
CA GLU A 35 -13.23 -16.07 -2.92
C GLU A 35 -12.45 -16.58 -1.70
N GLU A 36 -11.21 -16.14 -1.54
CA GLU A 36 -10.37 -16.49 -0.39
C GLU A 36 -10.96 -15.93 0.93
N GLU A 37 -11.50 -14.72 0.93
CA GLU A 37 -12.17 -14.17 2.11
C GLU A 37 -13.44 -14.96 2.47
N GLN A 38 -14.26 -15.34 1.48
CA GLN A 38 -15.45 -16.17 1.73
C GLN A 38 -15.08 -17.57 2.24
N ARG A 39 -14.01 -18.17 1.70
CA ARG A 39 -13.48 -19.45 2.19
C ARG A 39 -13.03 -19.36 3.65
N ARG A 40 -12.38 -18.26 4.04
CA ARG A 40 -12.00 -17.98 5.44
C ARG A 40 -13.22 -17.84 6.36
N ARG A 41 -14.26 -17.13 5.92
CA ARG A 41 -15.54 -17.02 6.64
C ARG A 41 -16.18 -18.39 6.85
N ALA A 42 -16.26 -19.21 5.81
CA ALA A 42 -16.88 -20.53 5.85
C ALA A 42 -16.11 -21.54 6.73
N SER A 43 -14.78 -21.48 6.70
CA SER A 43 -13.93 -22.40 7.48
C SER A 43 -13.67 -21.95 8.92
N GLY A 44 -13.96 -20.68 9.25
CA GLY A 44 -13.54 -20.06 10.52
C GLY A 44 -12.03 -19.75 10.59
N GLU A 45 -11.27 -19.95 9.50
CA GLU A 45 -9.86 -19.61 9.41
C GLU A 45 -9.70 -18.07 9.41
N LYS A 46 -9.47 -17.48 10.58
CA LYS A 46 -9.19 -16.04 10.70
C LYS A 46 -7.77 -15.69 10.20
N GLY A 47 -7.62 -14.45 9.77
CA GLY A 47 -6.31 -13.80 9.50
C GLY A 47 -5.60 -13.35 10.78
N ARG A 48 -4.60 -12.46 10.66
CA ARG A 48 -3.97 -11.85 11.83
C ARG A 48 -4.93 -10.85 12.49
N THR A 49 -5.06 -10.93 13.81
CA THR A 49 -5.95 -10.05 14.60
C THR A 49 -5.22 -9.15 15.60
N MET A 50 -3.90 -9.15 15.57
CA MET A 50 -3.07 -8.39 16.54
C MET A 50 -3.31 -6.87 16.46
N THR A 51 -3.69 -6.36 15.29
CA THR A 51 -3.86 -4.93 15.03
C THR A 51 -5.31 -4.55 14.71
N GLY A 52 -6.28 -5.41 15.06
CA GLY A 52 -7.70 -5.20 14.78
C GLY A 52 -8.38 -6.44 14.21
N ASP A 53 -9.54 -6.25 13.58
CA ASP A 53 -10.26 -7.34 12.95
C ASP A 53 -9.52 -7.87 11.71
N TRP A 54 -9.71 -9.15 11.40
CA TRP A 54 -9.12 -9.82 10.25
C TRP A 54 -9.89 -9.54 8.95
N GLU A 55 -11.15 -9.12 9.05
CA GLU A 55 -11.96 -8.76 7.88
C GLU A 55 -11.44 -7.48 7.20
N ARG A 56 -11.64 -7.41 5.88
CA ARG A 56 -11.23 -6.25 5.08
C ARG A 56 -12.14 -5.05 5.34
N THR A 57 -11.55 -3.87 5.48
CA THR A 57 -12.27 -2.59 5.37
C THR A 57 -12.64 -2.31 3.91
N GLU A 58 -13.52 -1.34 3.66
CA GLU A 58 -13.87 -0.92 2.30
C GLU A 58 -12.65 -0.50 1.47
N GLU A 59 -11.67 0.17 2.09
CA GLU A 59 -10.42 0.56 1.43
C GLU A 59 -9.56 -0.65 1.08
N GLU A 60 -9.50 -1.65 1.95
CA GLU A 60 -8.76 -2.90 1.72
C GLU A 60 -9.41 -3.74 0.63
N VAL A 61 -10.75 -3.73 0.52
CA VAL A 61 -11.49 -4.33 -0.61
C VAL A 61 -11.15 -3.61 -1.90
N LYS A 62 -11.24 -2.27 -1.95
CA LYS A 62 -10.90 -1.47 -3.14
C LYS A 62 -9.46 -1.73 -3.60
N MET A 63 -8.51 -1.75 -2.66
CA MET A 63 -7.10 -2.04 -2.94
C MET A 63 -6.92 -3.45 -3.48
N SER A 64 -7.57 -4.46 -2.89
CA SER A 64 -7.51 -5.85 -3.37
C SER A 64 -8.01 -5.96 -4.82
N CYS A 65 -9.13 -5.31 -5.15
CA CYS A 65 -9.67 -5.30 -6.50
C CYS A 65 -8.71 -4.68 -7.54
N VAL A 66 -8.03 -3.57 -7.19
CA VAL A 66 -7.07 -2.94 -8.10
C VAL A 66 -5.81 -3.79 -8.25
N LEU A 67 -5.31 -4.38 -7.16
CA LEU A 67 -4.18 -5.31 -7.22
C LEU A 67 -4.48 -6.52 -8.13
N GLU A 68 -5.69 -7.09 -8.02
CA GLU A 68 -6.16 -8.18 -8.87
C GLU A 68 -6.25 -7.75 -10.34
N LYS A 69 -6.78 -6.54 -10.61
CA LYS A 69 -6.85 -5.99 -11.97
C LYS A 69 -5.45 -5.86 -12.60
N VAL A 70 -4.46 -5.41 -11.84
CA VAL A 70 -3.08 -5.21 -12.31
C VAL A 70 -2.39 -6.54 -12.63
N ALA A 71 -2.60 -7.57 -11.81
CA ALA A 71 -1.93 -8.87 -11.97
C ALA A 71 -2.70 -9.90 -12.82
N LYS A 72 -4.02 -9.73 -12.98
CA LYS A 72 -4.96 -10.81 -13.35
C LYS A 72 -4.85 -12.05 -12.44
N ASP A 73 -4.34 -11.87 -11.23
CA ASP A 73 -3.97 -12.92 -10.28
C ASP A 73 -3.94 -12.35 -8.84
N ILE A 74 -3.55 -13.17 -7.85
CA ILE A 74 -3.49 -12.83 -6.43
C ILE A 74 -2.71 -11.53 -6.19
N GLY A 75 -3.37 -10.55 -5.55
CA GLY A 75 -2.83 -9.21 -5.33
C GLY A 75 -1.62 -9.11 -4.39
N ALA A 76 -1.30 -10.17 -3.63
CA ALA A 76 -0.22 -10.16 -2.64
C ALA A 76 1.16 -9.88 -3.26
N LYS A 77 1.52 -10.58 -4.35
CA LYS A 77 2.82 -10.36 -5.02
C LYS A 77 2.95 -8.97 -5.62
N ILE A 78 1.86 -8.43 -6.19
CA ILE A 78 1.85 -7.04 -6.70
C ILE A 78 2.04 -6.04 -5.57
N ALA A 79 1.39 -6.25 -4.41
CA ALA A 79 1.54 -5.36 -3.26
C ALA A 79 2.99 -5.35 -2.75
N ILE A 80 3.65 -6.51 -2.73
CA ILE A 80 5.07 -6.63 -2.35
C ILE A 80 5.95 -5.89 -3.37
N ALA A 81 5.76 -6.15 -4.66
CA ALA A 81 6.51 -5.50 -5.74
C ALA A 81 6.33 -3.97 -5.70
N TYR A 82 5.09 -3.50 -5.50
CA TYR A 82 4.77 -2.08 -5.36
C TYR A 82 5.51 -1.41 -4.22
N VAL A 83 5.63 -2.07 -3.05
CA VAL A 83 6.39 -1.54 -1.92
C VAL A 83 7.89 -1.56 -2.21
N MET A 84 8.42 -2.65 -2.76
CA MET A 84 9.85 -2.78 -3.10
C MET A 84 10.32 -1.72 -4.10
N GLN A 85 9.45 -1.32 -5.04
CA GLN A 85 9.77 -0.37 -6.10
C GLN A 85 9.59 1.10 -5.69
N LYS A 86 9.27 1.40 -4.42
CA LYS A 86 9.10 2.78 -3.94
C LYS A 86 10.38 3.60 -3.99
N THR A 87 11.51 2.95 -3.69
CA THR A 87 12.85 3.55 -3.65
C THR A 87 13.88 2.41 -3.64
N PRO A 88 15.16 2.64 -3.99
CA PRO A 88 16.19 1.63 -3.81
C PRO A 88 16.28 1.12 -2.36
N TYR A 89 16.73 -0.14 -2.19
CA TYR A 89 17.03 -0.75 -0.88
C TYR A 89 15.83 -0.88 0.08
N VAL A 90 14.67 -1.31 -0.45
CA VAL A 90 13.49 -1.67 0.33
C VAL A 90 13.37 -3.20 0.46
N PHE A 91 13.39 -3.69 1.70
CA PHE A 91 13.37 -5.11 2.06
C PHE A 91 12.14 -5.41 2.92
N PRO A 92 10.94 -5.58 2.33
CA PRO A 92 9.72 -5.75 3.09
C PRO A 92 9.74 -7.04 3.92
N ILE A 93 9.28 -6.94 5.16
CA ILE A 93 9.17 -8.08 6.07
C ILE A 93 7.89 -8.83 5.75
N ILE A 94 8.04 -10.01 5.13
CA ILE A 94 6.94 -10.88 4.74
C ILE A 94 6.82 -12.04 5.73
N GLY A 95 5.58 -12.38 6.11
CA GLY A 95 5.31 -13.57 6.92
C GLY A 95 4.05 -14.28 6.44
N GLY A 96 4.06 -15.61 6.49
CA GLY A 96 2.94 -16.47 6.12
C GLY A 96 2.86 -17.68 7.05
N ARG A 97 1.71 -18.37 7.06
CA ARG A 97 1.50 -19.62 7.81
C ARG A 97 1.57 -20.88 6.94
N LYS A 98 1.58 -20.69 5.63
CA LYS A 98 1.49 -21.72 4.58
C LYS A 98 2.67 -21.55 3.64
N ILE A 99 3.25 -22.66 3.18
CA ILE A 99 4.42 -22.62 2.30
C ILE A 99 4.06 -22.10 0.91
N GLU A 100 2.82 -22.31 0.48
CA GLU A 100 2.24 -21.79 -0.75
C GLU A 100 2.32 -20.26 -0.74
N ASN A 101 1.92 -19.61 0.36
CA ASN A 101 2.03 -18.15 0.47
C ASN A 101 3.47 -17.66 0.37
N LEU A 102 4.44 -18.40 0.91
CA LEU A 102 5.84 -18.03 0.78
C LEU A 102 6.27 -18.07 -0.70
N LYS A 103 5.91 -19.13 -1.42
CA LYS A 103 6.22 -19.29 -2.84
C LYS A 103 5.57 -18.18 -3.67
N ASP A 104 4.28 -17.92 -3.47
CA ASP A 104 3.55 -16.87 -4.19
C ASP A 104 4.16 -15.48 -3.94
N ASN A 105 4.60 -15.22 -2.71
CA ASN A 105 5.23 -13.94 -2.35
C ASN A 105 6.61 -13.77 -3.01
N LEU A 106 7.36 -14.85 -3.25
CA LEU A 106 8.67 -14.78 -3.92
C LEU A 106 8.57 -14.39 -5.39
N GLU A 107 7.44 -14.69 -6.05
CA GLU A 107 7.20 -14.24 -7.42
C GLU A 107 7.22 -12.72 -7.56
N ALA A 108 7.04 -11.97 -6.46
CA ALA A 108 7.13 -10.51 -6.46
C ALA A 108 8.52 -9.99 -6.89
N LEU A 109 9.58 -10.81 -6.72
CA LEU A 109 10.95 -10.45 -7.09
C LEU A 109 11.14 -10.31 -8.60
N ASP A 110 10.32 -11.02 -9.38
CA ASP A 110 10.39 -11.03 -10.85
C ASP A 110 9.48 -9.98 -11.49
N LEU A 111 8.73 -9.23 -10.68
CA LEU A 111 7.78 -8.23 -11.15
C LEU A 111 8.41 -6.85 -11.26
N THR A 112 8.19 -6.20 -12.40
CA THR A 112 8.42 -4.76 -12.60
C THR A 112 7.07 -4.12 -12.93
N LEU A 113 6.62 -3.18 -12.10
CA LEU A 113 5.36 -2.49 -12.35
C LEU A 113 5.60 -1.30 -13.28
N LEU A 114 4.71 -1.14 -14.25
CA LEU A 114 4.69 0.01 -15.13
C LEU A 114 4.21 1.25 -14.35
N GLU A 115 4.60 2.45 -14.80
CA GLU A 115 4.22 3.71 -14.16
C GLU A 115 2.69 3.86 -14.10
N GLU A 116 1.97 3.41 -15.14
CA GLU A 116 0.52 3.42 -15.17
C GLU A 116 -0.09 2.52 -14.09
N GLN A 117 0.49 1.34 -13.85
CA GLN A 117 0.04 0.42 -12.82
C GLN A 117 0.33 0.97 -11.42
N ILE A 118 1.50 1.60 -11.23
CA ILE A 118 1.85 2.29 -9.99
C ILE A 118 0.87 3.43 -9.72
N LYS A 119 0.52 4.21 -10.75
CA LYS A 119 -0.47 5.29 -10.66
C LYS A 119 -1.85 4.75 -10.28
N GLU A 120 -2.33 3.69 -10.94
CA GLU A 120 -3.61 3.06 -10.58
C GLU A 120 -3.65 2.64 -9.11
N LEU A 121 -2.55 2.09 -8.57
CA LEU A 121 -2.44 1.72 -7.16
C LEU A 121 -2.40 2.92 -6.21
N LYS A 122 -1.74 4.02 -6.61
CA LYS A 122 -1.68 5.26 -5.82
C LYS A 122 -3.04 5.93 -5.70
N ASP A 123 -3.89 5.83 -6.72
CA ASP A 123 -5.17 6.54 -6.79
C ASP A 123 -6.28 5.85 -5.99
N VAL A 124 -6.07 4.62 -5.50
CA VAL A 124 -7.08 3.86 -4.73
C VAL A 124 -7.42 4.52 -3.40
N VAL A 125 -6.39 4.94 -2.67
CA VAL A 125 -6.52 5.56 -1.34
C VAL A 125 -5.86 6.93 -1.43
N PRO A 126 -6.61 8.03 -1.14
CA PRO A 126 -6.05 9.37 -1.12
C PRO A 126 -4.80 9.43 -0.25
N PHE A 127 -3.77 10.10 -0.75
CA PHE A 127 -2.57 10.29 0.04
C PHE A 127 -2.85 11.33 1.15
N ASP A 128 -2.88 10.87 2.39
CA ASP A 128 -2.86 11.78 3.53
C ASP A 128 -1.45 12.35 3.64
N VAL A 129 -1.33 13.67 3.42
CA VAL A 129 -0.06 14.41 3.52
C VAL A 129 0.40 14.59 4.97
N GLY A 130 -0.49 14.37 5.95
CA GLY A 130 -0.17 14.48 7.38
C GLY A 130 0.09 15.91 7.85
N PHE A 131 0.27 16.04 9.17
CA PHE A 131 0.72 17.28 9.81
C PHE A 131 2.24 17.46 9.64
N PRO A 132 2.77 18.69 9.44
CA PRO A 132 2.06 19.98 9.40
C PRO A 132 1.53 20.38 8.02
N ALA A 133 1.78 19.60 6.96
CA ALA A 133 1.39 19.96 5.60
C ALA A 133 -0.12 20.17 5.45
N ASN A 134 -0.94 19.28 6.00
CA ASN A 134 -2.41 19.41 5.98
C ASN A 134 -2.90 20.67 6.71
N PHE A 135 -2.21 21.08 7.78
CA PHE A 135 -2.52 22.25 8.57
C PHE A 135 -2.16 23.52 7.82
N ILE A 136 -0.97 23.58 7.21
CA ILE A 136 -0.53 24.73 6.40
C ILE A 136 -1.46 24.92 5.19
N VAL A 137 -1.79 23.84 4.48
CA VAL A 137 -2.69 23.90 3.32
C VAL A 137 -4.09 24.38 3.72
N SER A 138 -4.60 23.95 4.88
CA SER A 138 -5.90 24.42 5.38
C SER A 138 -5.88 25.88 5.83
N LEU A 139 -4.80 26.33 6.48
CA LEU A 139 -4.59 27.73 6.87
C LEU A 139 -4.47 28.68 5.68
N LEU A 140 -3.75 28.26 4.63
CA LEU A 140 -3.50 29.08 3.45
C LEU A 140 -4.74 29.26 2.56
N ASN A 141 -5.87 28.61 2.90
CA ASN A 141 -7.16 28.69 2.22
C ASN A 141 -6.98 28.94 0.72
N TRP A 142 -6.51 27.95 -0.02
CA TRP A 142 -6.06 28.00 -1.43
C TRP A 142 -6.85 28.95 -2.36
N LYS A 143 -8.15 29.16 -2.09
CA LYS A 143 -9.01 30.13 -2.78
C LYS A 143 -8.65 31.62 -2.58
N LEU A 144 -7.97 32.01 -1.50
CA LEU A 144 -7.50 33.37 -1.23
C LEU A 144 -6.19 33.64 -1.97
N LEU A 145 -5.25 32.69 -1.94
CA LEU A 145 -3.96 32.79 -2.64
C LEU A 145 -4.13 32.88 -4.18
N MET A 146 -5.09 32.13 -4.74
CA MET A 146 -5.42 32.21 -6.18
C MET A 146 -6.23 33.47 -6.56
N LYS A 147 -6.84 34.17 -5.60
CA LYS A 147 -7.48 35.48 -5.85
C LYS A 147 -6.48 36.63 -5.83
N GLU A 148 -5.45 36.55 -4.99
CA GLU A 148 -4.42 37.58 -4.88
C GLU A 148 -3.34 37.49 -5.96
N PHE A 149 -3.07 36.30 -6.49
CA PHE A 149 -2.17 36.12 -7.63
C PHE A 149 -2.99 35.87 -8.90
N HIS A 150 -3.24 36.93 -9.67
CA HIS A 150 -3.81 36.86 -11.03
C HIS A 150 -2.82 36.19 -11.99
N TRP A 151 -2.71 34.86 -11.93
CA TRP A 151 -2.13 34.09 -13.03
C TRP A 151 -3.26 33.80 -14.03
N THR A 152 -3.23 34.53 -15.14
CA THR A 152 -4.05 34.32 -16.35
C THR A 152 -3.80 32.97 -16.98
#